data_AF-A0A4P6EKN8-F1
#
_entry.id   AF-A0A4P6EKN8-F1
#
_cell.length_a   1.000
_cell.length_b   1.000
_cell.length_c   1.000
_cell.angle_alpha   90.00
_cell.angle_beta   90.00
_cell.angle_gamma   90.00
#
_symmetry.space_group_name_H-M   'P 1'
#
loop_
_entity.id
_entity.type
_entity.pdbx_description
1 polymer ?
#
loop_
_entity_poly.entity_id
_entity_poly.type
_entity_poly.pdbx_seq_one_letter_code
_entity_poly.pdbx_strand_id
1 'polypeptide(L)'
;MSTPSGTAVPRSTARSIAIGLLVALVITALAGFWLGRSTGSRVRWTAGTATAVEGQASIETGDFTYGIVGSVPNWIDDTGNAHQSTYPGCLTPGEHVNVRFAWVPANDPEMVSSRVVVAVDCRR
;
A
#
# COMPACT_ATOMS: atom_id res chain seq x y z
N MET A 1 35.31 56.46 28.42
CA MET A 1 35.53 55.01 28.20
C MET A 1 34.28 54.33 28.73
N SER A 2 33.38 53.90 27.84
CA SER A 2 32.04 53.41 28.21
C SER A 2 31.97 51.90 27.95
N THR A 3 31.78 51.12 29.01
CA THR A 3 31.72 49.66 28.98
C THR A 3 30.34 49.20 28.49
N PRO A 4 30.22 48.28 27.51
CA PRO A 4 28.92 47.78 27.08
C PRO A 4 28.40 46.74 28.08
N SER A 5 27.17 46.96 28.56
CA SER A 5 26.45 45.99 29.38
C SER A 5 25.97 44.84 28.50
N GLY A 6 26.61 43.68 28.63
CA GLY A 6 26.18 42.44 27.98
C GLY A 6 24.87 41.96 28.58
N THR A 7 23.82 41.91 27.76
CA THR A 7 22.53 41.32 28.11
C THR A 7 22.68 39.81 28.31
N ALA A 8 22.83 39.39 29.56
CA ALA A 8 22.74 37.98 29.93
C ALA A 8 21.29 37.51 29.77
N VAL A 9 21.03 36.67 28.77
CA VAL A 9 19.73 36.02 28.58
C VAL A 9 19.49 35.06 29.75
N PRO A 10 18.38 35.21 30.52
CA PRO A 10 18.11 34.32 31.64
C PRO A 10 17.90 32.89 31.14
N ARG A 11 18.62 31.93 31.77
CA ARG A 11 18.63 30.50 31.40
C ARG A 11 17.24 29.84 31.36
N SER A 12 16.24 30.42 32.01
CA SER A 12 14.84 29.95 32.00
C SER A 12 14.15 30.17 30.64
N THR A 13 14.47 31.26 29.94
CA THR A 13 13.88 31.58 28.63
C THR A 13 14.44 30.65 27.55
N ALA A 14 15.74 30.37 27.59
CA ALA A 14 16.38 29.44 26.67
C ALA A 14 15.82 28.01 26.78
N ARG A 15 15.50 27.56 28.00
CA ARG A 15 14.93 26.23 28.26
C ARG A 15 13.49 26.11 27.75
N SER A 16 12.71 27.18 27.89
CA SER A 16 11.32 27.25 27.40
C SER A 16 11.26 27.26 25.87
N ILE A 17 12.17 27.98 25.22
CA ILE A 17 12.31 27.99 23.75
C ILE A 17 12.72 26.60 23.23
N ALA A 18 13.70 25.95 23.89
CA ALA A 18 14.14 24.61 23.49
C ALA A 18 13.01 23.57 23.60
N ILE A 19 12.21 23.61 24.67
CA ILE A 19 11.05 22.72 24.83
C ILE A 19 9.99 23.01 23.75
N GLY A 20 9.71 24.29 23.48
CA GLY A 20 8.75 24.69 22.44
C GLY A 20 9.14 24.15 21.05
N LEU A 21 10.42 24.25 20.70
CA LEU A 21 10.93 23.69 19.44
C LEU A 21 10.82 22.16 19.37
N LEU A 22 11.13 21.47 20.47
CA LEU A 22 11.05 20.02 20.54
C LEU A 22 9.61 19.53 20.38
N VAL A 23 8.66 20.18 21.05
CA VAL A 23 7.23 19.88 20.92
C VAL A 23 6.75 20.13 19.50
N ALA A 24 7.13 21.25 18.88
CA ALA A 24 6.77 21.55 17.49
C ALA A 24 7.28 20.47 16.52
N LEU A 25 8.51 19.97 16.72
CA LEU A 25 9.12 18.95 15.88
C LEU A 25 8.43 17.58 16.03
N VAL A 26 8.02 17.23 17.25
CA VAL A 26 7.23 16.00 17.48
C VAL A 26 5.86 16.11 16.82
N ILE A 27 5.18 17.26 16.93
CA ILE A 27 3.87 17.45 16.31
C ILE A 27 3.96 17.36 14.78
N THR A 28 4.97 17.97 14.14
CA THR A 28 5.14 17.90 12.69
C THR A 28 5.49 16.49 12.22
N ALA A 29 6.31 15.75 12.97
CA ALA A 29 6.63 14.35 12.67
C ALA A 29 5.38 13.45 12.76
N LEU A 30 4.57 13.61 13.81
CA LEU A 30 3.33 12.86 13.98
C LEU A 30 2.30 13.21 12.90
N ALA A 31 2.12 14.50 12.60
CA ALA A 31 1.20 14.94 11.54
C ALA A 31 1.63 14.40 10.16
N GLY A 32 2.93 14.47 9.84
CA GLY A 32 3.49 13.90 8.61
C GLY A 32 3.28 12.39 8.51
N PHE A 33 3.49 11.65 9.61
CA PHE A 33 3.25 10.21 9.66
C PHE A 33 1.77 9.85 9.44
N TRP A 34 0.86 10.57 10.08
CA TRP A 34 -0.58 10.36 9.92
C TRP A 34 -1.08 10.66 8.50
N LEU A 35 -0.61 11.76 7.91
CA LEU A 35 -0.94 12.13 6.53
C LEU A 35 -0.35 11.12 5.54
N GLY A 36 0.89 10.68 5.74
CA GLY A 36 1.56 9.69 4.87
C GLY A 36 0.92 8.30 4.88
N ARG A 37 0.29 7.88 5.99
CA ARG A 37 -0.44 6.60 6.02
C ARG A 37 -1.70 6.60 5.15
N SER A 38 -2.30 7.78 4.92
CA SER A 38 -3.55 7.92 4.17
C SER A 38 -3.37 7.86 2.64
N THR A 39 -2.15 8.03 2.13
CA THR A 39 -1.81 7.98 0.70
C THR A 39 -1.42 6.59 0.21
N GLY A 40 -1.46 5.56 1.07
CA GLY A 40 -1.23 4.18 0.65
C GLY A 40 -2.23 3.75 -0.42
N SER A 41 -1.74 3.19 -1.54
CA SER A 41 -2.56 2.64 -2.62
C SER A 41 -3.64 1.73 -2.03
N ARG A 42 -4.89 2.19 -2.04
CA ARG A 42 -6.00 1.46 -1.43
C ARG A 42 -6.19 0.15 -2.18
N VAL A 43 -5.84 -0.95 -1.50
CA VAL A 43 -6.17 -2.31 -1.94
C VAL A 43 -7.69 -2.41 -2.04
N ARG A 44 -8.18 -2.83 -3.21
CA ARG A 44 -9.60 -3.02 -3.48
C ARG A 44 -9.87 -4.49 -3.77
N TRP A 45 -10.79 -5.07 -3.02
CA TRP A 45 -11.29 -6.42 -3.26
C TRP A 45 -12.44 -6.37 -4.28
N THR A 46 -12.41 -7.27 -5.24
CA THR A 46 -13.43 -7.40 -6.30
C THR A 46 -13.62 -8.89 -6.60
N ALA A 47 -14.79 -9.25 -7.13
CA ALA A 47 -15.06 -10.60 -7.61
C ALA A 47 -15.07 -10.58 -9.14
N GLY A 48 -14.60 -11.66 -9.76
CA GLY A 48 -14.58 -11.78 -11.21
C GLY A 48 -14.41 -13.22 -11.67
N THR A 49 -14.57 -13.43 -12.96
CA THR A 49 -14.37 -14.72 -13.61
C THR A 49 -12.94 -14.80 -14.09
N ALA A 50 -12.16 -15.72 -13.52
CA ALA A 50 -10.80 -15.99 -13.96
C ALA A 50 -10.78 -17.05 -15.06
N THR A 51 -9.95 -16.81 -16.08
CA THR A 51 -9.58 -17.78 -17.12
C THR A 51 -8.08 -17.94 -17.07
N ALA A 52 -7.60 -19.16 -16.84
CA ALA A 52 -6.18 -19.45 -16.73
C ALA A 52 -5.65 -20.17 -17.98
N VAL A 53 -4.42 -19.82 -18.35
CA VAL A 53 -3.57 -20.53 -19.31
C VAL A 53 -2.24 -20.85 -18.63
N GLU A 54 -1.35 -21.59 -19.28
CA GLU A 54 -0.09 -22.01 -18.66
C GLU A 54 0.72 -20.82 -18.09
N GLY A 55 0.80 -20.74 -16.77
CA GLY A 55 1.53 -19.70 -16.04
C GLY A 55 0.92 -18.30 -16.10
N GLN A 56 -0.29 -18.11 -16.66
CA GLN A 56 -0.93 -16.80 -16.76
C GLN A 56 -2.44 -16.92 -16.48
N ALA A 57 -3.07 -15.83 -16.07
CA ALA A 57 -4.53 -15.78 -15.96
C ALA A 57 -5.06 -14.39 -16.28
N SER A 58 -6.25 -14.33 -16.84
CA SER A 58 -7.05 -13.10 -16.94
C SER A 58 -8.23 -13.21 -16.00
N ILE A 59 -8.56 -12.12 -15.30
CA ILE A 59 -9.77 -12.02 -14.46
C ILE A 59 -10.64 -10.91 -15.01
N GLU A 60 -11.86 -11.26 -15.42
CA GLU A 60 -12.84 -10.32 -15.98
C GLU A 60 -13.82 -9.87 -14.90
N THR A 61 -14.04 -8.56 -14.80
CA THR A 61 -15.03 -7.95 -13.89
C THR A 61 -15.64 -6.70 -14.53
N GLY A 62 -16.85 -6.84 -15.06
CA GLY A 62 -17.52 -5.74 -15.78
C GLY A 62 -16.66 -5.29 -16.96
N ASP A 63 -16.25 -4.02 -16.95
CA ASP A 63 -15.50 -3.40 -18.06
C ASP A 63 -13.97 -3.55 -17.94
N PHE A 64 -13.46 -4.26 -16.92
CA PHE A 64 -12.03 -4.40 -16.68
C PHE A 64 -11.57 -5.85 -16.74
N THR A 65 -10.43 -6.05 -17.39
CA THR A 65 -9.69 -7.32 -17.40
C THR A 65 -8.36 -7.12 -16.65
N TYR A 66 -8.09 -8.00 -15.70
CA TYR A 66 -6.90 -7.98 -14.88
C TYR A 66 -6.00 -9.17 -15.25
N GLY A 67 -4.72 -8.89 -15.51
CA GLY A 67 -3.75 -9.94 -15.83
C GLY A 67 -2.97 -10.40 -14.61
N ILE A 68 -2.70 -11.70 -14.54
CA ILE A 68 -1.74 -12.34 -13.64
C ILE A 68 -0.73 -13.07 -14.53
N VAL A 69 0.56 -12.85 -14.27
CA VAL A 69 1.67 -13.54 -14.96
C VAL A 69 2.58 -14.15 -13.91
N GLY A 70 2.72 -15.46 -13.92
CA GLY A 70 3.47 -16.19 -12.91
C GLY A 70 2.84 -16.05 -11.53
N SER A 71 3.57 -15.46 -10.59
CA SER A 71 3.12 -15.41 -9.20
C SER A 71 2.29 -14.18 -8.87
N VAL A 72 1.48 -14.29 -7.80
CA VAL A 72 0.91 -13.12 -7.11
C VAL A 72 1.59 -12.94 -5.74
N PRO A 73 1.66 -11.71 -5.21
CA PRO A 73 2.27 -11.46 -3.90
C PRO A 73 1.67 -12.31 -2.77
N ASN A 74 0.34 -12.47 -2.76
CA ASN A 74 -0.37 -13.24 -1.75
C ASN A 74 -1.56 -13.99 -2.37
N TRP A 75 -1.87 -15.21 -1.93
CA TRP A 75 -3.15 -15.82 -2.24
C TRP A 75 -3.63 -16.71 -1.10
N ILE A 76 -4.94 -16.90 -1.02
CA ILE A 76 -5.59 -17.71 0.00
C ILE A 76 -6.14 -18.95 -0.70
N ASP A 77 -5.77 -20.14 -0.24
CA ASP A 77 -6.29 -21.40 -0.77
C ASP A 77 -7.74 -21.68 -0.33
N ASP A 78 -8.32 -22.75 -0.87
CA ASP A 78 -9.68 -23.20 -0.56
C ASP A 78 -9.89 -23.56 0.92
N THR A 79 -8.84 -23.97 1.62
CA THR A 79 -8.84 -24.24 3.06
C THR A 79 -8.58 -23.00 3.93
N GLY A 80 -8.27 -21.86 3.31
CA GLY A 80 -8.01 -20.59 3.98
C GLY A 80 -6.57 -20.34 4.38
N ASN A 81 -5.60 -21.17 3.95
CA ASN A 81 -4.19 -20.88 4.21
C ASN A 81 -3.67 -19.82 3.23
N ALA A 82 -2.83 -18.94 3.75
CA ALA A 82 -2.17 -17.92 2.94
C ALA A 82 -0.85 -18.46 2.36
N HIS A 83 -0.63 -18.15 1.09
CA HIS A 83 0.55 -18.46 0.31
C HIS A 83 1.15 -17.17 -0.24
N GLN A 84 2.46 -17.14 -0.44
CA GLN A 84 3.15 -15.93 -0.89
C GLN A 84 3.96 -16.21 -2.14
N SER A 85 4.05 -15.23 -3.03
CA SER A 85 4.93 -15.23 -4.21
C SER A 85 4.89 -16.51 -5.04
N THR A 86 3.70 -17.12 -5.16
CA THR A 86 3.46 -18.35 -5.90
C THR A 86 2.23 -18.20 -6.79
N TYR A 87 2.07 -19.13 -7.74
CA TYR A 87 0.90 -19.18 -8.63
C TYR A 87 -0.31 -19.73 -7.84
N PRO A 88 -1.48 -19.08 -7.85
CA PRO A 88 -2.66 -19.56 -7.12
C PRO A 88 -3.17 -20.91 -7.62
N GLY A 89 -3.33 -21.87 -6.71
CA GLY A 89 -3.73 -23.24 -7.06
C GLY A 89 -5.12 -23.34 -7.69
N CYS A 90 -6.03 -22.40 -7.42
CA CYS A 90 -7.36 -22.40 -8.01
C CYS A 90 -7.40 -21.94 -9.48
N LEU A 91 -6.32 -21.36 -10.00
CA LEU A 91 -6.24 -20.87 -11.38
C LEU A 91 -5.72 -21.97 -12.31
N THR A 92 -6.44 -23.09 -12.39
CA THR A 92 -6.01 -24.23 -13.20
C THR A 92 -6.18 -23.93 -14.70
N PRO A 93 -5.15 -24.18 -15.55
CA PRO A 93 -5.26 -23.93 -16.98
C PRO A 93 -6.47 -24.63 -17.62
N GLY A 94 -7.23 -23.87 -18.43
CA GLY A 94 -8.43 -24.38 -19.10
C GLY A 94 -9.70 -24.39 -18.25
N GLU A 95 -9.65 -23.98 -16.97
CA GLU A 95 -10.82 -23.80 -16.13
C GLU A 95 -11.26 -22.33 -16.09
N HIS A 96 -12.57 -22.11 -16.04
CA HIS A 96 -13.15 -20.82 -15.71
C HIS A 96 -13.66 -20.85 -14.26
N VAL A 97 -13.08 -20.03 -13.39
CA VAL A 97 -13.38 -20.03 -11.96
C VAL A 97 -13.79 -18.65 -11.48
N ASN A 98 -14.85 -18.57 -10.68
CA ASN A 98 -15.18 -17.34 -9.96
C ASN A 98 -14.24 -17.20 -8.76
N VAL A 99 -13.53 -16.09 -8.70
CA VAL A 99 -12.58 -15.79 -7.62
C VAL A 99 -12.82 -14.40 -7.07
N ARG A 100 -12.42 -14.22 -5.81
CA ARG A 100 -12.24 -12.87 -5.25
C ARG A 100 -10.77 -12.51 -5.36
N PHE A 101 -10.47 -11.27 -5.69
CA PHE A 101 -9.10 -10.82 -5.83
C PHE A 101 -8.95 -9.39 -5.34
N ALA A 102 -7.75 -9.06 -4.92
CA ALA A 102 -7.35 -7.75 -4.47
C ALA A 102 -6.46 -7.10 -5.52
N TRP A 103 -6.72 -5.83 -5.83
CA TRP A 103 -5.90 -5.06 -6.76
C TRP A 103 -5.57 -3.68 -6.20
N VAL A 104 -4.46 -3.12 -6.69
CA VAL A 104 -4.06 -1.73 -6.43
C VAL A 104 -3.89 -0.98 -7.75
N PRO A 105 -4.23 0.32 -7.79
CA PRO A 105 -3.80 1.16 -8.89
C PRO A 105 -2.28 1.30 -8.84
N ALA A 106 -1.61 0.96 -9.92
CA ALA A 106 -0.23 1.32 -10.17
C ALA A 106 -0.23 2.64 -10.94
N ASN A 107 0.33 3.66 -10.30
CA ASN A 107 0.59 4.93 -10.94
C ASN A 107 1.95 4.80 -11.61
N ASP A 108 1.96 4.59 -12.93
CA ASP A 108 3.18 4.71 -13.71
C ASP A 108 3.45 6.21 -13.98
N PRO A 109 4.69 6.70 -13.84
CA PRO A 109 5.06 8.06 -14.25
C PRO A 109 4.70 8.40 -15.71
N GLU A 110 4.48 7.40 -16.57
CA GLU A 110 4.05 7.55 -17.96
C GLU A 110 2.52 7.71 -18.15
N MET A 111 1.76 7.99 -17.08
CA MET A 111 0.31 8.27 -17.08
C MET A 111 -0.61 7.12 -17.50
N VAL A 112 -0.12 5.88 -17.63
CA VAL A 112 -0.99 4.71 -17.77
C VAL A 112 -1.36 4.22 -16.37
N SER A 113 -2.59 4.50 -15.93
CA SER A 113 -3.13 3.90 -14.70
C SER A 113 -3.34 2.41 -14.93
N SER A 114 -2.36 1.58 -14.57
CA SER A 114 -2.52 0.13 -14.60
C SER A 114 -3.10 -0.36 -13.27
N ARG A 115 -3.77 -1.51 -13.28
CA ARG A 115 -4.27 -2.13 -12.05
C ARG A 115 -3.56 -3.46 -11.90
N VAL A 116 -2.91 -3.64 -10.76
CA VAL A 116 -2.09 -4.83 -10.48
C VAL A 116 -2.80 -5.68 -9.45
N VAL A 117 -2.92 -6.97 -9.75
CA VAL A 117 -3.44 -7.96 -8.79
C VAL A 117 -2.38 -8.21 -7.72
N VAL A 118 -2.75 -8.01 -6.47
CA VAL A 118 -1.87 -8.18 -5.30
C VAL A 118 -2.28 -9.34 -4.42
N ALA A 119 -3.54 -9.78 -4.51
CA ALA A 119 -3.95 -11.03 -3.92
C ALA A 119 -5.08 -11.74 -4.65
N VAL A 120 -5.18 -13.06 -4.47
CA VAL A 120 -6.31 -13.90 -4.93
C VAL A 120 -6.85 -14.70 -3.76
N ASP A 121 -8.16 -14.80 -3.62
CA ASP A 121 -8.86 -15.61 -2.62
C ASP A 121 -9.64 -16.71 -3.35
N CYS A 122 -9.16 -17.95 -3.18
CA CYS A 122 -9.68 -19.15 -3.84
C CYS A 122 -10.83 -19.80 -3.06
N ARG A 123 -11.26 -19.24 -1.92
CA ARG A 123 -12.39 -19.76 -1.16
C ARG A 123 -13.69 -19.47 -1.90
N ARG A 124 -14.44 -20.53 -2.20
CA ARG A 124 -15.75 -20.46 -2.85
C ARG A 124 -16.86 -20.26 -1.84
#